data_AF-A0A9E3DH02-F1
#
_entry.id   AF-A0A9E3DH02-F1
#
_cell.length_a   1.000
_cell.length_b   1.000
_cell.length_c   1.000
_cell.angle_alpha   90.00
_cell.angle_beta   90.00
_cell.angle_gamma   90.00
#
_symmetry.space_group_name_H-M   'P 1'
#
loop_
_entity.id
_entity.type
_entity.pdbx_description
1 polymer ?
#
loop_
_entity_poly.entity_id
_entity_poly.type
_entity_poly.pdbx_seq_one_letter_code
_entity_poly.pdbx_strand_id
1 'polypeptide(L)'
;MADAARITNGLRVDEVRERFAEWRRTRAKKARIPDELWDAAVALARRNGVNRTAQTLHLDGGKLMRRMVAGGSESERKPEDAPTAFLELVSSQPDVGLECVVEAERPGVGTVRVQLKAVTMREIAELSRALLSLS
;
A
#
# COMPACT_ATOMS: atom_id res chain seq x y z
N MET A 1 -39.32 -1.45 -6.78
CA MET A 1 -38.19 -1.65 -5.84
C MET A 1 -36.88 -2.06 -6.54
N ALA A 2 -36.55 -1.49 -7.71
CA ALA A 2 -35.30 -1.78 -8.43
C ALA A 2 -34.45 -0.52 -8.72
N ASP A 3 -34.85 0.65 -8.21
CA ASP A 3 -34.28 1.96 -8.56
C ASP A 3 -33.24 2.49 -7.57
N ALA A 4 -33.13 1.90 -6.37
CA ALA A 4 -32.22 2.37 -5.33
C ALA A 4 -30.76 1.90 -5.49
N ALA A 5 -30.51 0.89 -6.33
CA ALA A 5 -29.17 0.32 -6.52
C ALA A 5 -28.34 1.02 -7.63
N ARG A 6 -28.96 1.90 -8.44
CA ARG A 6 -28.25 2.65 -9.50
C ARG A 6 -27.48 3.87 -9.00
N ILE A 7 -27.73 4.32 -7.77
CA ILE A 7 -27.28 5.63 -7.26
C ILE A 7 -25.94 5.53 -6.51
N THR A 8 -25.47 4.33 -6.14
CA THR A 8 -24.18 4.15 -5.48
C THR A 8 -23.06 3.75 -6.44
N ASN A 9 -22.31 4.76 -6.88
CA ASN A 9 -20.84 4.75 -6.90
C ASN A 9 -20.13 3.84 -7.92
N GLY A 10 -19.96 4.29 -9.17
CA GLY A 10 -19.06 3.64 -10.14
C GLY A 10 -18.57 4.58 -11.24
N LEU A 11 -17.47 5.30 -11.03
CA LEU A 11 -16.70 5.91 -12.12
C LEU A 11 -16.28 4.80 -13.10
N ARG A 12 -16.80 4.81 -14.32
CA ARG A 12 -16.39 3.85 -15.35
C ARG A 12 -14.99 4.22 -15.84
N VAL A 13 -14.14 3.20 -16.01
CA VAL A 13 -12.74 3.36 -16.46
C VAL A 13 -12.64 4.23 -17.72
N ASP A 14 -13.58 4.06 -18.66
CA ASP A 14 -13.57 4.75 -19.95
C ASP A 14 -13.91 6.24 -19.82
N GLU A 15 -14.81 6.60 -18.92
CA GLU A 15 -15.16 8.01 -18.64
C GLU A 15 -13.96 8.76 -18.03
N VAL A 16 -13.27 8.14 -17.07
CA VAL A 16 -12.05 8.72 -16.50
C VAL A 16 -10.96 8.84 -17.56
N ARG A 17 -10.82 7.83 -18.43
CA ARG A 17 -9.86 7.86 -19.53
C ARG A 17 -10.15 9.01 -20.50
N GLU A 18 -11.41 9.25 -20.84
CA GLU A 18 -11.83 10.33 -21.74
C GLU A 18 -11.52 11.70 -21.14
N ARG A 19 -11.84 11.92 -19.86
CA ARG A 19 -11.49 13.17 -19.15
C ARG A 19 -9.98 13.43 -19.15
N PHE A 20 -9.16 12.38 -18.95
CA PHE A 20 -7.71 12.49 -19.06
C PHE A 20 -7.23 12.78 -20.50
N ALA A 21 -7.89 12.23 -21.51
CA ALA A 21 -7.57 12.47 -22.91
C ALA A 21 -7.90 13.91 -23.32
N GLU A 22 -9.07 14.41 -22.93
CA GLU A 22 -9.50 15.78 -23.15
C GLU A 22 -8.54 16.77 -22.50
N TRP A 23 -8.24 16.59 -21.20
CA TRP A 23 -7.28 17.44 -20.50
C TRP A 23 -5.90 17.45 -21.19
N ARG A 24 -5.39 16.30 -21.67
CA ARG A 24 -4.12 16.27 -22.39
C ARG A 24 -4.15 17.03 -23.72
N ARG A 25 -5.31 17.09 -24.39
CA ARG A 25 -5.50 17.82 -25.65
C ARG A 25 -5.56 19.34 -25.42
N THR A 26 -6.22 19.78 -24.36
CA THR A 26 -6.48 21.21 -24.11
C THR A 26 -5.46 21.88 -23.21
N ARG A 27 -4.63 21.12 -22.48
CA ARG A 27 -3.66 21.69 -21.55
C ARG A 27 -2.52 22.46 -22.24
N ALA A 28 -2.02 23.48 -21.54
CA ALA A 28 -0.75 24.09 -21.85
C ALA A 28 0.42 23.10 -21.68
N LYS A 29 1.52 23.32 -22.42
CA LYS A 29 2.72 22.49 -22.30
C LYS A 29 3.21 22.47 -20.85
N LYS A 30 3.49 21.26 -20.33
CA LYS A 30 3.93 21.00 -18.95
C LYS A 30 2.92 21.36 -17.84
N ALA A 31 1.64 21.62 -18.18
CA ALA A 31 0.62 21.82 -17.16
C ALA A 31 0.47 20.59 -16.25
N ARG A 32 0.33 20.85 -14.94
CA ARG A 32 0.09 19.85 -13.90
C ARG A 32 -1.32 19.26 -14.05
N ILE A 33 -1.45 17.97 -13.75
CA ILE A 33 -2.75 17.27 -13.71
C ILE A 33 -3.60 17.88 -12.58
N PRO A 34 -4.81 18.39 -12.87
CA PRO A 34 -5.76 18.88 -11.88
C PRO A 34 -6.09 17.85 -10.81
N ASP A 35 -6.37 18.31 -9.59
CA ASP A 35 -6.65 17.44 -8.45
C ASP A 35 -7.91 16.57 -8.68
N GLU A 36 -8.94 17.10 -9.35
CA GLU A 36 -10.15 16.32 -9.69
C GLU A 36 -9.86 15.09 -10.55
N LEU A 37 -8.87 15.18 -11.46
CA LEU A 37 -8.43 14.04 -12.27
C LEU A 37 -7.62 13.05 -11.45
N TRP A 38 -6.84 13.54 -10.49
CA TRP A 38 -6.16 12.68 -9.53
C TRP A 38 -7.14 11.93 -8.63
N ASP A 39 -8.18 12.60 -8.13
CA ASP A 39 -9.19 11.99 -7.28
C ASP A 39 -9.96 10.88 -8.03
N ALA A 40 -10.31 11.14 -9.29
CA ALA A 40 -10.91 10.14 -10.17
C ALA A 40 -9.96 8.93 -10.38
N ALA A 41 -8.67 9.18 -10.59
CA ALA A 41 -7.67 8.12 -10.72
C ALA A 41 -7.47 7.33 -9.42
N VAL A 42 -7.48 7.98 -8.25
CA VAL A 42 -7.37 7.33 -6.94
C VAL A 42 -8.61 6.47 -6.67
N ALA A 43 -9.80 6.96 -6.97
CA ALA A 43 -11.04 6.18 -6.84
C ALA A 43 -11.02 4.93 -7.71
N LEU A 44 -10.45 5.01 -8.92
CA LEU A 44 -10.28 3.87 -9.82
C LEU A 44 -9.20 2.90 -9.32
N ALA A 45 -8.08 3.43 -8.81
CA ALA A 45 -6.98 2.65 -8.25
C ALA A 45 -7.40 1.82 -7.03
N ARG A 46 -8.27 2.36 -6.18
CA ARG A 46 -8.84 1.63 -5.03
C ARG A 46 -9.66 0.40 -5.44
N ARG A 47 -10.27 0.41 -6.63
CA ARG A 47 -11.11 -0.69 -7.13
C ARG A 47 -10.32 -1.68 -7.99
N ASN A 48 -9.46 -1.15 -8.86
CA ASN A 48 -8.85 -1.92 -9.94
C ASN A 48 -7.34 -2.17 -9.73
N GLY A 49 -6.79 -1.63 -8.65
CA GLY A 49 -5.36 -1.62 -8.37
C GLY A 49 -4.61 -0.46 -9.04
N VAL A 50 -3.54 -0.02 -8.40
CA VAL A 50 -2.70 1.10 -8.84
C VAL A 50 -2.05 0.83 -10.20
N ASN A 51 -1.45 -0.34 -10.39
CA ASN A 51 -0.72 -0.67 -11.62
C ASN A 51 -1.63 -0.64 -12.86
N ARG A 52 -2.78 -1.32 -12.78
CA ARG A 52 -3.76 -1.37 -13.88
C ARG A 52 -4.31 0.02 -14.20
N THR A 53 -4.60 0.80 -13.16
CA THR A 53 -5.11 2.16 -13.30
C THR A 53 -4.06 3.10 -13.92
N ALA A 54 -2.81 3.03 -13.46
CA ALA A 54 -1.72 3.84 -13.98
C ALA A 54 -1.44 3.54 -15.45
N GLN A 55 -1.44 2.27 -15.85
CA GLN A 55 -1.30 1.87 -17.24
C GLN A 55 -2.46 2.37 -18.10
N THR A 56 -3.70 2.14 -17.64
CA THR A 56 -4.91 2.51 -18.39
C THR A 56 -5.04 4.02 -18.59
N LEU A 57 -4.67 4.80 -17.57
CA LEU A 57 -4.76 6.26 -17.61
C LEU A 57 -3.45 6.92 -18.08
N HIS A 58 -2.40 6.18 -18.41
CA HIS A 58 -1.06 6.69 -18.73
C HIS A 58 -0.52 7.67 -17.68
N LEU A 59 -0.47 7.21 -16.43
CA LEU A 59 0.02 7.94 -15.27
C LEU A 59 1.29 7.30 -14.71
N ASP A 60 2.05 8.10 -13.98
CA ASP A 60 3.12 7.60 -13.14
C ASP A 60 2.52 6.84 -11.95
N GLY A 61 2.80 5.52 -11.89
CA GLY A 61 2.26 4.65 -10.85
C GLY A 61 2.74 5.00 -9.44
N GLY A 62 3.96 5.51 -9.30
CA GLY A 62 4.51 5.93 -8.01
C GLY A 62 3.81 7.17 -7.45
N LYS A 63 3.52 8.16 -8.30
CA LYS A 63 2.73 9.36 -7.94
C LYS A 63 1.29 9.01 -7.61
N LEU A 64 0.70 8.06 -8.33
CA LEU A 64 -0.65 7.57 -8.04
C LEU A 64 -0.69 6.85 -6.69
N MET A 65 0.27 5.97 -6.42
CA MET A 65 0.40 5.28 -5.13
C MET A 65 0.53 6.27 -3.97
N ARG A 66 1.44 7.25 -4.09
CA ARG A 66 1.63 8.28 -3.06
C ARG A 66 0.36 9.07 -2.77
N ARG A 67 -0.35 9.53 -3.81
CA ARG A 67 -1.64 10.22 -3.62
C ARG A 67 -2.73 9.34 -3.02
N MET A 68 -2.74 8.05 -3.34
CA MET A 68 -3.70 7.10 -2.77
C MET A 68 -3.46 6.89 -1.26
N VAL A 69 -2.20 6.80 -0.84
CA VAL A 69 -1.80 6.65 0.57
C VAL A 69 -2.00 7.95 1.35
N ALA A 70 -1.69 9.10 0.76
CA ALA A 70 -1.81 10.42 1.39
C ALA A 70 -3.26 10.93 1.55
N GLY A 71 -4.27 10.19 1.07
CA GLY A 71 -5.69 10.52 1.27
C GLY A 71 -6.31 11.47 0.24
N GLY A 72 -5.63 11.80 -0.86
CA GLY A 72 -6.10 12.75 -1.87
C GLY A 72 -5.62 14.19 -1.62
N SER A 73 -5.28 14.87 -2.72
CA SER A 73 -4.57 16.16 -2.82
C SER A 73 -3.28 16.30 -1.99
N GLU A 74 -2.15 15.89 -2.57
CA GLU A 74 -0.90 16.64 -2.37
C GLU A 74 -1.02 17.94 -3.18
N SER A 75 -1.79 18.90 -2.68
CA SER A 75 -1.48 20.30 -2.99
C SER A 75 -0.04 20.47 -2.52
N GLU A 76 0.87 20.68 -3.47
CA GLU A 76 2.25 21.02 -3.13
C GLU A 76 2.15 22.36 -2.42
N ARG A 77 2.00 22.30 -1.08
CA ARG A 77 2.14 23.45 -0.21
C ARG A 77 3.49 24.02 -0.57
N LYS A 78 3.49 25.20 -1.16
CA LYS A 78 4.64 26.10 -1.12
C LYS A 78 5.13 26.07 0.34
N PRO A 79 6.42 25.80 0.61
CA PRO A 79 6.89 25.70 1.99
C PRO A 79 6.91 27.10 2.58
N GLU A 80 5.76 27.56 3.04
CA GLU A 80 5.57 28.74 3.86
C GLU A 80 4.87 28.27 5.15
N ASP A 81 5.66 28.23 6.22
CA ASP A 81 5.27 28.20 7.63
C ASP A 81 4.23 27.16 8.10
N ALA A 82 4.54 25.88 7.94
CA ALA A 82 4.08 24.90 8.93
C ALA A 82 5.23 24.62 9.91
N PRO A 83 5.06 24.78 11.24
CA PRO A 83 6.05 24.23 12.15
C PRO A 83 6.08 22.72 11.93
N THR A 84 7.24 22.21 11.54
CA THR A 84 7.51 20.78 11.49
C THR A 84 7.36 20.26 12.91
N ALA A 85 6.15 19.88 13.29
CA ALA A 85 5.90 19.17 14.52
C ALA A 85 6.58 17.82 14.38
N PHE A 86 7.66 17.62 15.13
CA PHE A 86 8.29 16.32 15.26
C PHE A 86 7.26 15.38 15.87
N LEU A 87 6.78 14.43 15.07
CA LEU A 87 5.96 13.33 15.54
C LEU A 87 6.92 12.18 15.84
N GLU A 88 7.15 11.94 17.13
CA GLU A 88 7.84 10.74 17.57
C GLU A 88 6.99 9.53 17.17
N LEU A 89 7.39 8.85 16.09
CA LEU A 89 6.83 7.55 15.75
C LEU A 89 7.32 6.55 16.78
N VAL A 90 6.55 6.36 17.84
CA VAL A 90 6.70 5.21 18.72
C VAL A 90 6.38 3.99 17.85
N SER A 91 7.40 3.27 17.42
CA SER A 91 7.25 1.99 16.75
C SER A 91 6.71 0.98 17.76
N SER A 92 5.40 1.02 18.01
CA SER A 92 4.68 -0.19 18.36
C SER A 92 4.78 -1.07 17.13
N GLN A 93 5.88 -1.83 17.03
CA GLN A 93 5.95 -2.97 16.14
C GLN A 93 4.66 -3.76 16.44
N PRO A 94 3.71 -3.88 15.49
CA PRO A 94 2.66 -4.84 15.69
C PRO A 94 3.38 -6.15 15.94
N ASP A 95 3.04 -6.79 17.04
CA ASP A 95 3.50 -8.13 17.32
C ASP A 95 2.79 -9.04 16.32
N VAL A 96 3.23 -8.96 15.06
CA VAL A 96 2.69 -9.74 13.97
C VAL A 96 3.14 -11.15 14.29
N GLY A 97 2.23 -11.92 14.88
CA GLY A 97 2.47 -13.32 15.17
C GLY A 97 2.92 -14.01 13.89
N LEU A 98 4.17 -14.45 13.87
CA LEU A 98 4.77 -15.19 12.79
C LEU A 98 4.39 -16.65 12.92
N GLU A 99 4.35 -17.34 11.79
CA GLU A 99 4.36 -18.78 11.76
C GLU A 99 5.75 -19.24 11.33
N CYS A 100 6.41 -20.06 12.14
CA CYS A 100 7.71 -20.60 11.82
C CYS A 100 7.78 -22.11 12.11
N VAL A 101 8.66 -22.80 11.40
CA VAL A 101 8.90 -24.24 11.58
C VAL A 101 10.37 -24.44 11.94
N VAL A 102 10.60 -25.15 13.05
CA VAL A 102 11.94 -25.54 13.50
C VAL A 102 12.13 -27.01 13.19
N GLU A 103 13.15 -27.34 12.41
CA GLU A 103 13.54 -28.71 12.10
C GLU A 103 14.89 -29.02 12.78
N ALA A 104 14.91 -30.08 13.58
CA ALA A 104 16.11 -30.58 14.24
C ALA A 104 16.40 -31.99 13.73
N GLU A 105 17.57 -32.19 13.15
CA GLU A 105 18.01 -33.49 12.65
C GLU A 105 19.02 -34.10 13.61
N ARG A 106 18.83 -35.38 13.94
CA ARG A 106 19.83 -36.16 14.65
C ARG A 106 20.29 -37.33 13.77
N PRO A 107 21.59 -37.43 13.44
CA PRO A 107 22.11 -38.52 12.63
C PRO A 107 21.68 -39.88 13.18
N GLY A 108 21.04 -40.70 12.33
CA GLY A 108 20.58 -42.05 12.68
C GLY A 108 19.27 -42.13 13.50
N VAL A 109 18.72 -41.02 13.98
CA VAL A 109 17.47 -41.00 14.78
C VAL A 109 16.32 -40.29 14.04
N GLY A 110 16.64 -39.49 13.02
CA GLY A 110 15.69 -38.83 12.14
C GLY A 110 15.51 -37.34 12.44
N THR A 111 14.54 -36.72 11.77
CA THR A 111 14.24 -35.29 11.87
C THR A 111 13.01 -35.06 12.73
N VAL A 112 13.15 -34.21 13.74
CA VAL A 112 12.04 -33.68 14.55
C VAL A 112 11.62 -32.34 13.97
N ARG A 113 10.31 -32.13 13.77
CA ARG A 113 9.75 -30.88 13.25
C ARG A 113 8.77 -30.29 14.26
N VAL A 114 8.95 -29.01 14.58
CA VAL A 114 8.08 -28.26 15.50
C VAL A 114 7.55 -27.03 14.77
N GLN A 115 6.23 -26.92 14.67
CA GLN A 115 5.58 -25.75 14.09
C GLN A 115 5.14 -24.81 15.20
N LEU A 116 5.62 -23.58 15.15
CA LEU A 116 5.31 -22.51 16.07
C LEU A 116 4.36 -21.53 15.38
N LYS A 117 3.21 -21.26 16.00
CA LYS A 117 2.19 -20.37 15.48
C LYS A 117 2.09 -19.14 16.35
N ALA A 118 1.94 -17.98 15.73
CA ALA A 118 1.82 -16.69 16.38
C ALA A 118 2.99 -16.34 17.31
N VAL A 119 4.23 -16.60 16.85
CA VAL A 119 5.44 -16.24 17.60
C VAL A 119 5.99 -14.88 17.20
N THR A 120 6.60 -14.20 18.16
CA THR A 120 7.22 -12.89 17.96
C THR A 120 8.65 -13.05 17.42
N MET A 121 9.19 -12.02 16.75
CA MET A 121 10.61 -12.01 16.37
C MET A 121 11.54 -12.13 17.59
N ARG A 122 11.11 -11.63 18.76
CA ARG A 122 11.87 -11.74 20.01
C ARG A 122 11.94 -13.18 20.48
N GLU A 123 10.82 -13.90 20.48
CA GLU A 123 10.75 -15.31 20.87
C GLU A 123 11.59 -16.19 19.94
N ILE A 124 11.60 -15.91 18.63
CA ILE A 124 12.48 -16.60 17.67
C ILE A 124 13.96 -16.34 18.00
N ALA A 125 14.31 -15.09 18.31
CA ALA A 125 15.67 -14.73 18.69
C ALA A 125 16.12 -15.39 20.02
N GLU A 126 15.22 -15.51 20.99
CA GLU A 126 15.48 -16.21 22.25
C GLU A 126 15.64 -17.73 22.02
N LEU A 127 14.76 -18.34 21.24
CA LEU A 127 14.80 -19.76 20.91
C LEU A 127 16.08 -20.12 20.14
N SER A 128 16.47 -19.31 19.15
CA SER A 128 17.73 -19.53 18.42
C SER A 128 18.96 -19.48 19.32
N ARG A 129 19.03 -18.53 20.25
CA ARG A 129 20.14 -18.45 21.23
C ARG A 129 20.15 -19.65 22.16
N ALA A 130 18.99 -20.08 22.65
CA ALA A 130 18.87 -21.26 23.50
C ALA A 130 19.35 -22.52 22.76
N LEU A 131 18.96 -22.71 21.50
CA LEU A 131 19.43 -23.84 20.68
C LEU A 131 20.93 -23.80 20.43
N LEU A 132 21.50 -22.63 20.12
CA LEU A 132 22.94 -22.47 19.93
C LEU A 132 23.74 -22.70 21.21
N SER A 133 23.15 -22.48 22.38
CA SER A 133 23.78 -22.78 23.68
C SER A 133 23.76 -24.26 24.07
N LEU A 134 22.99 -25.09 23.35
CA LEU A 134 22.91 -26.53 23.56
C LEU A 134 23.87 -27.33 22.65
N SER A 135 24.62 -26.65 21.78
CA SER A 135 25.70 -27.22 20.97
C SER A 135 27.05 -27.09 21.65
#